data_AF-A0A9E1XPW9-F1
#
_entry.id   AF-A0A9E1XPW9-F1
#
_cell.length_a   1.000
_cell.length_b   1.000
_cell.length_c   1.000
_cell.angle_alpha   90.00
_cell.angle_beta   90.00
_cell.angle_gamma   90.00
#
_symmetry.space_group_name_H-M   'P 1'
#
loop_
_entity.id
_entity.type
_entity.pdbx_description
1 polymer ?
#
loop_
_entity_poly.entity_id
_entity_poly.type
_entity_poly.pdbx_seq_one_letter_code
_entity_poly.pdbx_strand_id
1 'polypeptide(L)' 'MMIELSNQQVKVLHEALHESIGIAKVYRETVADEDSIILMQDLRAIARVLDMEEPKTDEPGQR' A
#
# COMPACT_ATOMS: atom_id res chain seq x y z
N MET A 1 9.25 -6.34 23.68
CA MET A 1 9.47 -4.88 23.56
C MET A 1 8.62 -4.42 22.38
N MET A 2 7.61 -3.59 22.61
CA MET A 2 6.78 -3.03 21.54
C MET A 2 7.53 -1.80 21.01
N ILE A 3 7.85 -1.78 19.72
CA ILE A 3 8.48 -0.61 19.09
C ILE A 3 7.35 0.33 18.70
N GLU A 4 7.22 1.44 19.40
CA GLU A 4 6.30 2.51 19.01
C GLU A 4 6.97 3.42 17.99
N LEU A 5 6.33 3.59 16.84
CA LEU A 5 6.78 4.52 15.80
C LEU A 5 6.20 5.90 16.07
N SER A 6 7.03 6.93 15.87
CA SER A 6 6.54 8.31 15.84
C SER A 6 5.65 8.55 14.61
N ASN A 7 4.75 9.53 14.69
CA ASN A 7 3.89 9.92 13.57
C ASN A 7 4.68 10.25 12.29
N GLN A 8 5.89 10.83 12.42
CA GLN A 8 6.75 11.12 11.27
C GLN A 8 7.29 9.84 10.62
N GLN A 9 7.66 8.83 11.42
CA GLN A 9 8.12 7.54 10.89
C GLN A 9 6.99 6.80 10.18
N VAL A 10 5.78 6.83 10.74
CA VAL A 10 4.57 6.28 10.08
C VAL A 10 4.35 6.96 8.74
N LYS A 11 4.42 8.30 8.68
CA LYS A 11 4.25 9.05 7.43
C LYS A 11 5.30 8.66 6.36
N VAL A 12 6.57 8.54 6.75
CA VAL A 12 7.64 8.14 5.83
C VAL A 12 7.41 6.73 5.29
N LEU A 13 6.96 5.79 6.15
CA LEU A 13 6.61 4.44 5.72
C LEU A 13 5.44 4.44 4.74
N HIS A 14 4.44 5.30 4.96
CA HIS A 14 3.30 5.42 4.07
C HIS A 14 3.71 5.92 2.68
N GLU A 15 4.54 6.96 2.62
CA GLU A 15 5.04 7.53 1.37
C GLU A 15 5.87 6.50 0.58
N ALA A 16 6.79 5.80 1.26
CA ALA A 16 7.62 4.77 0.66
C ALA A 16 6.79 3.59 0.12
N LEU A 17 5.76 3.16 0.86
CA LEU A 17 4.89 2.08 0.42
C LEU A 17 4.05 2.48 -0.79
N HIS A 18 3.51 3.69 -0.80
CA HIS A 18 2.74 4.21 -1.93
C HIS A 18 3.60 4.27 -3.20
N GLU A 19 4.83 4.79 -3.11
CA GLU A 19 5.77 4.81 -4.23
C GLU A 19 6.13 3.40 -4.72
N SER A 20 6.38 2.47 -3.79
CA SER A 20 6.68 1.06 -4.09
C SER A 20 5.53 0.38 -4.84
N ILE A 21 4.27 0.62 -4.44
CA ILE A 21 3.08 0.13 -5.15
C ILE A 21 3.02 0.71 -6.56
N GLY A 22 3.34 2.00 -6.74
CA GLY A 22 3.41 2.63 -8.05
C GLY A 22 4.41 1.94 -8.97
N ILE A 23 5.62 1.69 -8.49
CA ILE A 23 6.68 0.99 -9.25
C ILE A 23 6.25 -0.45 -9.57
N ALA A 24 5.69 -1.17 -8.60
CA ALA A 24 5.26 -2.55 -8.79
C ALA A 24 4.10 -2.68 -9.80
N LYS A 25 3.19 -1.70 -9.86
CA LYS A 25 2.15 -1.62 -10.91
C LYS A 25 2.78 -1.51 -12.30
N VAL A 26 3.72 -0.58 -12.50
CA VAL A 26 4.42 -0.40 -13.77
C VAL A 26 5.19 -1.66 -14.17
N TYR A 27 5.88 -2.27 -13.22
CA TYR A 27 6.59 -3.53 -13.45
C TYR A 27 5.64 -4.64 -13.91
N ARG A 28 4.52 -4.84 -13.19
CA ARG A 28 3.50 -5.83 -13.54
C ARG A 28 2.88 -5.58 -14.92
N GLU A 29 2.62 -4.33 -15.28
CA GLU A 29 2.13 -3.96 -16.61
C GLU A 29 3.13 -4.31 -17.72
N THR A 30 4.42 -4.36 -17.39
CA THR A 30 5.49 -4.67 -18.36
C THR A 30 5.74 -6.17 -18.51
N VAL A 31 5.79 -6.93 -17.42
CA VAL A 31 6.20 -8.36 -17.45
C VAL A 31 5.05 -9.34 -17.25
N ALA A 32 4.03 -8.97 -16.46
CA ALA A 32 2.85 -9.77 -16.13
C ALA A 32 3.11 -11.24 -15.70
N ASP A 33 4.24 -11.52 -15.06
CA ASP A 33 4.62 -12.84 -14.56
C ASP A 33 4.14 -13.10 -13.12
N GLU A 34 4.36 -14.32 -12.63
CA GLU A 34 3.98 -14.76 -11.29
C GLU A 34 4.64 -13.92 -10.19
N ASP A 35 5.91 -13.56 -10.36
CA ASP A 35 6.67 -12.74 -9.41
C ASP A 35 6.07 -11.33 -9.27
N SER A 36 5.65 -10.71 -10.38
CA SER A 36 4.99 -9.41 -10.36
C SER A 36 3.61 -9.44 -9.68
N ILE A 37 2.93 -10.59 -9.71
CA ILE A 37 1.66 -10.80 -9.00
C ILE A 37 1.91 -10.94 -7.50
N ILE A 38 2.88 -11.76 -7.10
CA ILE A 38 3.25 -11.98 -5.69
C ILE A 38 3.70 -10.65 -5.06
N LEU A 39 4.57 -9.89 -5.73
CA LEU A 39 5.02 -8.58 -5.25
C LEU A 39 3.85 -7.62 -4.99
N MET A 40 2.85 -7.59 -5.88
CA MET A 40 1.66 -6.75 -5.70
C MET A 40 0.78 -7.21 -4.54
N GLN A 41 0.70 -8.52 -4.28
CA GLN A 41 -0.05 -9.07 -3.15
C GLN A 41 0.63 -8.72 -1.82
N ASP A 42 1.96 -8.88 -1.75
CA ASP A 42 2.74 -8.59 -0.56
C ASP A 42 2.68 -7.10 -0.20
N LEU A 43 2.83 -6.21 -1.18
CA LEU A 43 2.72 -4.76 -0.94
C LEU A 43 1.33 -4.34 -0.43
N ARG A 44 0.26 -4.97 -0.95
CA ARG A 44 -1.10 -4.75 -0.43
C ARG A 44 -1.30 -5.31 0.96
N ALA A 45 -0.71 -6.46 1.28
CA ALA A 45 -0.76 -7.05 2.62
C ALA A 45 -0.05 -6.14 3.64
N ILE A 46 1.12 -5.60 3.28
CA ILE A 46 1.85 -4.62 4.10
C ILE A 46 1.01 -3.35 4.31
N ALA A 47 0.34 -2.84 3.26
CA ALA A 47 -0.53 -1.67 3.37
C ALA A 47 -1.66 -1.89 4.40
N ARG A 48 -2.28 -3.08 4.39
CA ARG A 48 -3.31 -3.44 5.37
C ARG A 48 -2.78 -3.52 6.80
N VAL A 49 -1.59 -4.10 6.99
CA VAL A 49 -0.96 -4.20 8.31
C VAL A 49 -0.63 -2.83 8.89
N LEU A 50 -0.33 -1.85 8.03
CA LEU A 50 -0.04 -0.48 8.43
C LEU A 50 -1.30 0.40 8.60
N ASP A 51 -2.51 -0.18 8.61
CA ASP A 51 -3.79 0.55 8.64
C ASP A 51 -3.90 1.61 7.50
N MET A 52 -3.26 1.33 6.37
CA MET A 52 -3.28 2.20 5.18
C MET A 52 -4.39 1.82 4.19
N GLU A 53 -5.44 1.08 4.60
CA GLU A 53 -6.59 0.95 3.71
C GLU A 53 -7.15 2.34 3.44
N GLU A 54 -7.13 2.73 2.15
CA GLU A 54 -7.76 3.95 1.65
C GLU A 54 -9.11 4.11 2.35
N PRO A 55 -9.45 5.31 2.87
CA PRO A 55 -10.80 5.53 3.34
C PRO A 55 -11.71 5.14 2.18
N LYS A 56 -12.58 4.14 2.38
CA LYS A 56 -13.68 3.86 1.47
C LYS A 56 -14.30 5.23 1.21
N THR A 57 -14.20 5.72 -0.01
CA THR A 57 -14.96 6.89 -0.42
C THR A 57 -16.41 6.49 -0.26
N ASP A 58 -17.00 6.85 0.88
CA ASP A 58 -18.44 6.86 1.08
C ASP A 58 -18.97 7.79 0.00
N GLU A 59 -19.58 7.24 -1.04
CA GLU A 59 -20.27 8.00 -2.06
C GLU A 59 -21.32 8.89 -1.36
N PRO A 60 -21.28 10.23 -1.53
CA PRO A 60 -22.34 11.08 -1.02
C PRO A 60 -23.54 10.96 -1.96
N GLY A 61 -24.42 10.00 -1.70
CA GLY A 61 -25.48 9.66 -2.63
C GLY A 61 -26.73 8.99 -2.05
N GLN A 62 -27.08 9.21 -0.78
CA GLN A 62 -28.44 8.92 -0.27
C GLN A 62 -28.87 9.98 0.75
N ARG A 63 -29.55 11.02 0.27
CA ARG A 63 -30.54 11.81 1.01
C ARG A 63 -31.64 12.23 0.06
#